data_AF-A0A7C5L1S5-F1
#
_entry.id   AF-A0A7C5L1S5-F1
#
_cell.length_a   1.000
_cell.length_b   1.000
_cell.length_c   1.000
_cell.angle_alpha   90.00
_cell.angle_beta   90.00
_cell.angle_gamma   90.00
#
_symmetry.space_group_name_H-M   'P 1'
#
loop_
_entity.id
_entity.type
_entity.pdbx_description
1 polymer ?
#
loop_
_entity_poly.entity_id
_entity_poly.type
_entity_poly.pdbx_seq_one_letter_code
_entity_poly.pdbx_strand_id
1 'polypeptide(L)'
;AHPESPFEVCQKSDYIGSTEYIINTIASAGKDTRWLVATELNLVNRLHEQFKHEGKNIHFMSPNVCMCSTMFRIDPQHMAWVLENLVDGHVVNQVSVPIDVAEQARRALDRMLEVSP
;
A
#
# COMPACT_ATOMS: atom_id res chain seq x y z
N ALA A 1 1.69 13.35 -0.43
CA ALA A 1 1.72 12.60 0.84
C ALA A 1 0.47 11.75 1.00
N HIS A 2 0.57 10.66 1.77
CA HIS A 2 -0.61 9.93 2.25
C HIS A 2 -1.33 10.76 3.32
N PRO A 3 -2.68 10.80 3.38
CA PRO A 3 -3.43 11.61 4.34
C PRO A 3 -3.19 11.21 5.80
N GLU A 4 -2.66 10.01 6.06
CA GLU A 4 -2.22 9.59 7.41
C GLU A 4 -0.90 10.24 7.86
N SER A 5 -0.23 11.02 7.00
CA SER A 5 0.96 11.78 7.37
C SER A 5 0.59 12.93 8.33
N PRO A 6 1.55 13.47 9.11
CA PRO A 6 1.31 14.63 9.95
C PRO A 6 0.67 15.80 9.19
N PHE A 7 -0.23 16.52 9.84
CA PHE A 7 -1.00 17.61 9.20
C PHE A 7 -0.11 18.63 8.48
N GLU A 8 0.99 19.05 9.12
CA GLU A 8 1.97 19.97 8.53
C GLU A 8 2.69 19.44 7.28
N VAL A 9 2.86 18.11 7.17
CA VAL A 9 3.42 17.45 5.98
C VAL A 9 2.38 17.47 4.86
N CYS A 10 1.14 17.12 5.18
CA CYS A 10 0.03 17.19 4.23
C CYS A 10 -0.14 18.62 3.70
N GLN A 11 -0.14 19.62 4.57
CA GLN A 11 -0.28 21.03 4.19
C GLN A 11 0.83 21.53 3.25
N LYS A 12 2.05 20.99 3.36
CA LYS A 12 3.20 21.33 2.52
C LYS A 12 3.34 20.45 1.28
N SER A 13 2.47 19.45 1.10
CA SER A 13 2.54 18.53 -0.03
C SER A 13 1.79 19.10 -1.24
N ASP A 14 2.37 18.95 -2.43
CA ASP A 14 1.70 19.33 -3.68
C ASP A 14 0.44 18.47 -3.97
N TYR A 15 0.48 17.21 -3.53
CA TYR A 15 -0.57 16.22 -3.75
C TYR A 15 -0.84 15.45 -2.45
N ILE A 16 -2.11 15.21 -2.13
CA ILE A 16 -2.54 14.47 -0.95
C ILE A 16 -3.56 13.41 -1.37
N GLY A 17 -3.32 12.14 -1.06
CA GLY A 17 -4.27 11.07 -1.39
C GLY A 17 -3.79 9.68 -1.00
N SER A 18 -4.63 8.67 -1.28
CA SER A 18 -4.34 7.26 -1.03
C SER A 18 -3.09 6.79 -1.77
N THR A 19 -2.60 5.60 -1.43
CA THR A 19 -1.51 4.95 -2.17
C THR A 19 -1.81 4.83 -3.66
N GLU A 20 -3.05 4.49 -4.03
CA GLU A 20 -3.50 4.46 -5.42
C GLU A 20 -3.42 5.82 -6.10
N TYR A 21 -3.89 6.89 -5.44
CA TYR A 21 -3.77 8.25 -5.97
C TYR A 21 -2.31 8.65 -6.22
N ILE A 22 -1.40 8.30 -5.31
CA ILE A 22 0.04 8.52 -5.46
C ILE A 22 0.58 7.76 -6.69
N ILE A 23 0.22 6.48 -6.84
CA ILE A 23 0.64 5.65 -7.98
C ILE A 23 0.18 6.28 -9.30
N ASN A 24 -1.10 6.64 -9.40
CA ASN A 24 -1.68 7.20 -10.62
C ASN A 24 -1.09 8.57 -10.97
N THR A 25 -0.81 9.40 -9.96
CA THR A 25 -0.18 10.71 -10.15
C THR A 25 1.24 10.58 -10.74
N ILE A 26 2.04 9.67 -10.18
CA ILE A 26 3.42 9.43 -10.65
C ILE A 26 3.44 8.72 -12.01
N ALA A 27 2.52 7.78 -12.25
CA ALA A 27 2.37 7.11 -13.53
C ALA A 27 2.04 8.11 -14.65
N SER A 28 1.12 9.05 -14.38
CA SER A 28 0.68 10.08 -15.32
C SER A 28 1.67 11.24 -15.48
N ALA A 29 2.69 11.33 -14.63
CA ALA A 29 3.71 12.36 -14.70
C ALA A 29 4.57 12.24 -15.97
N GLY A 30 5.11 13.37 -16.42
CA GLY A 30 6.09 13.40 -17.49
C GLY A 30 7.41 12.69 -17.14
N LYS A 31 8.21 12.40 -18.16
CA LYS A 31 9.58 11.88 -18.03
C LYS A 31 10.48 12.86 -17.27
N ASP A 32 11.57 12.35 -16.70
CA ASP A 32 12.61 13.15 -16.04
C ASP A 32 12.10 14.02 -14.87
N THR A 33 11.02 13.59 -14.21
CA THR A 33 10.44 14.26 -13.05
C THR A 33 11.04 13.77 -11.73
N ARG A 34 10.95 14.58 -10.67
CA ARG A 34 11.42 14.24 -9.32
C ARG A 34 10.27 14.28 -8.32
N TRP A 35 10.17 13.24 -7.50
CA TRP A 35 9.08 13.04 -6.54
C TRP A 35 9.63 12.75 -5.15
N LEU A 36 9.04 13.41 -4.15
CA LEU A 36 9.21 13.06 -2.73
C LEU A 36 7.90 12.46 -2.23
N VAL A 37 7.96 11.21 -1.78
CA VAL A 37 6.76 10.45 -1.41
C VAL A 37 6.76 10.12 0.07
N ALA A 38 5.73 10.60 0.77
CA ALA A 38 5.45 10.32 2.18
C ALA A 38 4.37 9.24 2.30
N THR A 39 4.79 7.98 2.26
CA THR A 39 3.97 6.78 2.49
C THR A 39 4.90 5.63 2.88
N GLU A 40 4.47 4.38 2.80
CA GLU A 40 5.30 3.21 3.12
C GLU A 40 6.48 3.03 2.13
N LEU A 41 7.66 2.65 2.64
CA LEU A 41 8.94 2.61 1.90
C LEU A 41 8.94 1.61 0.74
N ASN A 42 8.38 0.41 0.91
CA ASN A 42 8.34 -0.59 -0.17
C ASN A 42 7.58 -0.10 -1.39
N LEU A 43 6.48 0.65 -1.18
CA LEU A 43 5.78 1.29 -2.29
C LEU A 43 6.68 2.29 -3.03
N VAL A 44 7.40 3.15 -2.29
CA VAL A 44 8.29 4.15 -2.89
C VAL A 44 9.42 3.50 -3.70
N ASN A 45 10.08 2.49 -3.14
CA ASN A 45 11.14 1.76 -3.82
C ASN A 45 10.62 1.04 -5.08
N ARG A 46 9.44 0.39 -4.97
CA ARG A 46 8.79 -0.27 -6.11
C ARG A 46 8.52 0.72 -7.24
N LEU A 47 7.97 1.90 -6.93
CA LEU A 47 7.70 2.91 -7.94
C LEU A 47 8.97 3.48 -8.56
N HIS A 48 10.03 3.69 -7.75
CA HIS A 48 11.32 4.11 -8.27
C HIS A 48 11.84 3.12 -9.32
N GLU A 49 11.91 1.83 -8.99
CA GLU A 49 12.39 0.80 -9.93
C GLU A 49 11.50 0.69 -11.17
N GLN A 50 10.16 0.74 -10.98
CA GLN A 50 9.21 0.66 -12.08
C GLN A 50 9.37 1.80 -13.09
N PHE A 51 9.60 3.04 -12.63
CA PHE A 51 9.64 4.22 -13.49
C PHE A 51 11.04 4.78 -13.77
N LYS A 52 12.09 4.14 -13.26
CA LYS A 52 13.49 4.55 -13.49
C LYS A 52 13.85 4.65 -14.98
N HIS A 53 13.29 3.75 -15.79
CA HIS A 53 13.50 3.73 -17.25
C HIS A 53 12.90 4.95 -17.98
N GLU A 54 11.98 5.67 -17.34
CA GLU A 54 11.39 6.93 -17.82
C GLU A 54 12.13 8.18 -17.26
N GLY A 55 13.23 7.99 -16.53
CA GLY A 55 13.97 9.06 -15.87
C GLY A 55 13.29 9.62 -14.63
N LYS A 56 12.20 9.01 -14.15
CA LYS A 56 11.48 9.48 -12.94
C LYS A 56 12.28 9.13 -11.68
N ASN A 57 12.65 10.16 -10.93
CA ASN A 57 13.40 10.04 -9.69
C ASN A 57 12.45 10.12 -8.50
N ILE A 58 12.15 8.97 -7.89
CA ILE A 58 11.16 8.84 -6.82
C ILE A 58 11.90 8.52 -5.53
N HIS A 59 11.77 9.40 -4.55
CA HIS A 59 12.50 9.32 -3.30
C HIS A 59 11.56 9.27 -2.10
N PHE A 60 11.98 8.52 -1.09
CA PHE A 60 11.30 8.51 0.20
C PHE A 60 11.50 9.85 0.90
N MET A 61 10.41 10.45 1.40
CA MET A 61 10.45 11.82 1.92
C MET A 61 11.20 11.94 3.25
N SER A 62 11.23 10.88 4.07
CA SER A 62 11.82 10.91 5.41
C SER A 62 13.28 10.45 5.41
N PRO A 63 14.18 11.11 6.18
CA PRO A 63 15.54 10.62 6.39
C PRO A 63 15.58 9.36 7.27
N ASN A 64 14.53 9.13 8.06
CA ASN A 64 14.38 7.96 8.90
C ASN A 64 13.47 6.94 8.23
N VAL A 65 13.96 5.71 8.06
CA VAL A 65 13.18 4.60 7.54
C VAL A 65 12.11 4.20 8.56
N CYS A 66 10.85 4.34 8.20
CA CYS A 66 9.72 3.82 8.97
C CYS A 66 9.19 2.56 8.28
N MET A 67 9.67 1.39 8.71
CA MET A 67 9.19 0.12 8.17
C MET A 67 7.92 -0.31 8.90
N CYS A 68 6.91 -0.71 8.14
CA CYS A 68 5.72 -1.34 8.70
C CYS A 68 6.06 -2.78 9.12
N SER A 69 6.43 -2.98 10.38
CA SER A 69 6.94 -4.26 10.90
C SER A 69 6.00 -5.44 10.70
N THR A 70 4.69 -5.21 10.61
CA THR A 70 3.68 -6.22 10.30
C THR A 70 3.64 -6.58 8.82
N MET A 71 3.82 -5.63 7.90
CA MET A 71 3.93 -5.93 6.46
C MET A 71 5.18 -6.78 6.16
N PHE A 72 6.29 -6.50 6.86
CA PHE A 72 7.54 -7.26 6.72
C PHE A 72 7.49 -8.69 7.29
N ARG A 73 6.35 -9.12 7.86
CA ARG A 73 6.14 -10.53 8.24
C ARG A 73 5.74 -11.43 7.06
N ILE A 74 5.44 -10.83 5.90
CA ILE A 74 5.17 -11.59 4.68
C ILE A 74 6.49 -11.75 3.94
N ASP A 75 6.97 -12.98 3.86
CA ASP A 75 8.21 -13.33 3.19
C ASP A 75 8.04 -14.53 2.25
N PRO A 76 9.00 -14.76 1.33
CA PRO A 76 8.92 -15.86 0.38
C PRO A 76 8.85 -17.24 1.02
N GLN A 77 9.48 -17.45 2.19
CA GLN A 77 9.49 -18.76 2.84
C GLN A 77 8.09 -19.13 3.35
N HIS A 78 7.43 -18.21 4.07
CA HIS A 78 6.06 -18.45 4.56
C HIS A 78 5.06 -18.51 3.39
N MET A 79 5.26 -17.73 2.33
CA MET A 79 4.42 -17.82 1.13
C MET A 79 4.56 -19.20 0.46
N ALA A 80 5.78 -19.70 0.28
CA ALA A 80 6.02 -21.04 -0.28
C ALA A 80 5.36 -22.12 0.58
N TRP A 81 5.54 -22.06 1.90
CA TRP A 81 4.93 -23.01 2.83
C TRP A 81 3.40 -23.01 2.75
N VAL A 82 2.75 -21.84 2.68
CA VAL A 82 1.29 -21.75 2.50
C VAL A 82 0.87 -22.41 1.18
N LEU A 83 1.57 -22.13 0.08
CA LEU A 83 1.24 -22.69 -1.23
C LEU A 83 1.43 -24.21 -1.29
N GLU A 84 2.51 -24.74 -0.71
CA GLU A 84 2.77 -26.18 -0.62
C GLU A 84 1.67 -26.91 0.16
N ASN A 85 1.26 -26.37 1.31
CA ASN A 85 0.15 -26.94 2.09
C ASN A 85 -1.14 -26.98 1.28
N LEU A 86 -1.45 -25.91 0.53
CA LEU A 86 -2.66 -25.86 -0.31
C LEU A 86 -2.61 -26.90 -1.44
N VAL A 87 -1.44 -27.13 -2.06
CA VAL A 87 -1.25 -28.17 -3.09
C VAL A 87 -1.48 -29.56 -2.50
N ASP A 88 -1.02 -29.79 -1.27
CA ASP A 88 -1.21 -31.04 -0.53
C ASP A 88 -2.64 -31.21 0.04
N GLY A 89 -3.54 -30.25 -0.20
CA GLY A 89 -4.92 -30.26 0.29
C GLY A 89 -5.09 -29.84 1.75
N HIS A 90 -4.05 -29.30 2.38
CA HIS A 90 -4.07 -28.78 3.75
C HIS A 90 -4.28 -27.26 3.76
N VAL A 91 -5.35 -26.80 4.40
CA VAL A 91 -5.59 -25.36 4.59
C VAL A 91 -4.96 -24.91 5.91
N VAL A 92 -3.99 -24.00 5.83
CA VAL A 92 -3.30 -23.40 6.98
C VAL A 92 -3.69 -21.94 7.15
N ASN A 93 -3.81 -21.49 8.41
CA ASN A 93 -4.09 -20.09 8.76
C ASN A 93 -5.29 -19.48 8.04
N GLN A 94 -6.35 -20.28 7.82
CA GLN A 94 -7.58 -19.79 7.21
C GLN A 94 -8.15 -18.63 8.04
N VAL A 95 -8.31 -17.47 7.41
CA VAL A 95 -8.98 -16.34 8.03
C VAL A 95 -10.47 -16.65 8.11
N SER A 96 -10.98 -16.81 9.33
CA SER A 96 -12.41 -16.97 9.61
C SER A 96 -12.86 -15.89 10.59
N VAL A 97 -14.06 -15.36 10.37
CA VAL A 97 -14.67 -14.34 11.24
C VAL A 97 -16.01 -14.86 11.74
N PRO A 98 -16.35 -14.71 13.04
CA PRO A 98 -17.66 -15.08 13.56
C PRO A 98 -18.80 -14.43 12.76
N ILE A 99 -19.90 -15.16 12.58
CA ILE A 99 -20.99 -14.76 11.67
C ILE A 99 -21.61 -13.42 12.06
N ASP A 100 -21.82 -13.20 13.36
CA ASP A 100 -22.38 -11.98 13.93
C ASP A 100 -21.48 -10.76 13.67
N VAL A 101 -20.16 -10.94 13.77
CA VAL A 101 -19.17 -9.90 13.44
C VAL A 101 -19.13 -9.65 11.93
N ALA A 102 -19.12 -10.71 11.12
CA ALA A 102 -19.03 -10.62 9.67
C ALA A 102 -20.25 -9.90 9.07
N GLU A 103 -21.46 -10.17 9.56
CA GLU A 103 -22.68 -9.52 9.10
C GLU A 103 -22.65 -8.00 9.32
N GLN A 104 -22.27 -7.55 10.52
CA GLN A 104 -22.23 -6.11 10.82
C GLN A 104 -21.08 -5.41 10.07
N ALA A 105 -19.91 -6.03 10.00
CA ALA A 105 -18.78 -5.51 9.24
C ALA A 105 -19.11 -5.40 7.73
N ARG A 106 -19.79 -6.40 7.18
CA ARG A 106 -20.26 -6.41 5.79
C ARG A 106 -21.22 -5.25 5.52
N ARG A 107 -22.23 -5.05 6.36
CA ARG A 107 -23.18 -3.93 6.22
C ARG A 107 -22.49 -2.57 6.22
N ALA A 108 -21.49 -2.37 7.07
CA ALA A 108 -20.72 -1.12 7.11
C ALA A 108 -19.90 -0.93 5.82
N LEU A 109 -19.25 -1.99 5.34
CA LEU A 109 -18.50 -1.98 4.10
C LEU A 109 -19.38 -1.73 2.88
N ASP A 110 -20.54 -2.39 2.79
CA ASP A 110 -21.48 -2.23 1.68
C ASP A 110 -21.98 -0.78 1.60
N ARG A 111 -22.35 -0.18 2.74
CA ARG A 111 -22.73 1.23 2.81
C ARG A 111 -21.60 2.18 2.40
N MET A 112 -20.36 1.88 2.78
CA MET A 112 -19.20 2.67 2.35
C MET A 112 -19.04 2.61 0.82
N LEU A 113 -19.19 1.43 0.22
CA LEU A 113 -19.07 1.23 -1.23
C LEU A 113 -20.24 1.88 -1.99
N GLU A 114 -21.46 1.83 -1.47
CA GLU A 114 -22.64 2.47 -2.07
C GLU A 114 -22.49 4.00 -2.22
N VAL A 115 -21.69 4.64 -1.35
CA VAL A 115 -21.47 6.09 -1.36
C VAL A 115 -20.09 6.50 -1.85
N SER A 116 -19.21 5.55 -2.17
CA SER A 116 -17.86 5.82 -2.69
C SER A 116 -17.88 5.75 -4.22
N PRO A 117 -17.58 6.84 -4.95
CA PRO A 117 -17.61 6.90 -6.42
C PRO A 117 -16.47 6.12 -7.09
#